data_AF-A0A447V667-F1
#
_entry.id   AF-A0A447V667-F1
#
_cell.length_a   1.000
_cell.length_b   1.000
_cell.length_c   1.000
_cell.angle_alpha   90.00
_cell.angle_beta   90.00
_cell.angle_gamma   90.00
#
_symmetry.space_group_name_H-M   'P 1'
#
loop_
_entity.id
_entity.type
_entity.pdbx_description
1 polymer ?
#
loop_
_entity_poly.entity_id
_entity_poly.type
_entity_poly.pdbx_seq_one_letter_code
_entity_poly.pdbx_strand_id
1 'polypeptide(L)'
;MKKTMIVSFFLLLIATPILLYLFYQSRTISCTNSISLIKERGKLSLITGQKMKDGKGMVTLVGTLYRNDGSRAHISRKIVFDYHYRYDFMIAKSASVEVLSENTVTDEEAKQWISDFFITPGSEISIIFNRISLNTWLIFTNPVPLGICEK
;
A
#
# COMPACT_ATOMS: atom_id res chain seq x y z
N MET A 1 -40.78 20.97 27.46
CA MET A 1 -40.86 19.61 26.88
C MET A 1 -40.92 19.60 25.34
N LYS A 2 -41.86 20.30 24.68
CA LYS A 2 -41.89 20.34 23.19
C LYS A 2 -40.65 20.98 22.54
N LYS A 3 -40.12 22.08 23.10
CA LYS A 3 -38.92 22.76 22.56
C LYS A 3 -37.65 21.91 22.64
N THR A 4 -37.48 21.15 23.72
CA THR A 4 -36.35 20.21 23.90
C THR A 4 -36.44 19.02 22.94
N MET A 5 -37.65 18.53 22.62
CA MET A 5 -37.85 17.49 21.59
C MET A 5 -37.44 17.96 20.19
N ILE A 6 -37.81 19.20 19.82
CA ILE A 6 -37.48 19.77 18.50
C ILE A 6 -35.97 19.96 18.34
N VAL A 7 -35.30 20.50 19.35
CA VAL A 7 -33.84 20.67 19.33
C VAL A 7 -33.11 19.33 19.24
N SER A 8 -33.57 18.31 19.95
CA SER A 8 -32.99 16.96 19.88
C SER A 8 -33.15 16.33 18.50
N PHE A 9 -34.28 16.58 17.82
CA PHE A 9 -34.52 16.07 16.47
C PHE A 9 -33.56 16.70 15.45
N PHE A 10 -33.36 18.02 15.49
CA PHE A 10 -32.40 18.72 14.63
C PHE A 10 -30.94 18.28 14.88
N LEU A 11 -30.56 18.03 16.13
CA LEU A 11 -29.23 17.50 16.48
C LEU A 11 -28.98 16.12 15.88
N LEU A 12 -29.98 15.23 15.93
CA LEU A 12 -29.90 13.90 15.32
C LEU A 12 -29.81 13.96 13.79
N LEU A 13 -30.52 14.91 13.17
CA LEU A 13 -30.56 15.10 11.72
C LEU A 13 -29.23 15.64 11.15
N ILE A 14 -28.46 16.35 11.97
CA ILE A 14 -27.11 16.85 11.62
C ILE A 14 -26.04 15.80 11.97
N ALA A 15 -26.17 15.11 13.10
CA ALA A 15 -25.18 14.12 13.54
C ALA A 15 -25.13 12.86 12.65
N THR A 16 -26.27 12.41 12.12
CA THR A 16 -26.35 11.22 11.25
C THR A 16 -25.57 11.34 9.95
N PRO A 17 -25.70 12.41 9.12
CA PRO A 17 -24.89 12.54 7.91
C PRO A 17 -23.40 12.76 8.22
N ILE A 18 -23.04 13.38 9.35
CA ILE A 18 -21.64 13.51 9.79
C ILE A 18 -21.06 12.13 10.13
N LEU A 19 -21.79 11.32 10.91
CA LEU A 19 -21.39 9.95 11.25
C LEU A 19 -21.29 9.08 10.00
N LEU A 20 -22.26 9.15 9.08
CA LEU A 20 -22.22 8.43 7.81
C LEU A 20 -21.05 8.88 6.93
N TYR A 21 -20.78 10.18 6.84
CA TYR A 21 -19.64 10.70 6.10
C TYR A 21 -18.32 10.19 6.67
N LEU A 22 -18.14 10.22 8.00
CA LEU A 22 -16.96 9.66 8.67
C LEU A 22 -16.84 8.14 8.47
N PHE A 23 -17.96 7.42 8.42
CA PHE A 23 -17.99 5.97 8.18
C PHE A 23 -17.67 5.61 6.72
N TYR A 24 -18.02 6.47 5.75
CA TYR A 24 -17.75 6.27 4.32
C TYR A 24 -16.36 6.74 3.90
N GLN A 25 -15.86 7.84 4.48
CA GLN A 25 -14.53 8.38 4.18
C GLN A 25 -13.41 7.39 4.55
N SER A 26 -13.66 6.50 5.51
CA SER A 26 -12.67 5.53 6.02
C SER A 26 -12.38 4.34 5.10
N ARG A 27 -13.11 4.17 3.97
CA ARG A 27 -12.98 2.96 3.13
C ARG A 27 -11.99 3.08 1.97
N THR A 28 -11.55 4.29 1.64
CA THR A 28 -10.62 4.51 0.53
C THR A 28 -9.25 4.90 1.06
N ILE A 29 -8.25 4.05 0.83
CA ILE A 29 -6.86 4.33 1.17
C ILE A 29 -6.14 4.73 -0.13
N SER A 30 -5.46 5.87 -0.14
CA SER A 30 -4.61 6.29 -1.25
C SER A 30 -3.28 6.77 -0.67
N CYS A 31 -2.17 6.14 -1.07
CA CYS A 31 -0.85 6.52 -0.56
C CYS A 31 0.17 6.54 -1.70
N THR A 32 1.14 7.44 -1.58
CA THR A 32 2.32 7.46 -2.43
C THR A 32 3.53 7.48 -1.52
N ASN A 33 4.45 6.54 -1.70
CA ASN A 33 5.62 6.37 -0.87
C ASN A 33 6.87 6.25 -1.73
N SER A 34 8.00 6.69 -1.19
CA SER A 34 9.33 6.45 -1.75
C SER A 34 10.03 5.41 -0.88
N ILE A 35 10.60 4.38 -1.51
CA ILE A 35 11.27 3.27 -0.83
C ILE A 35 12.67 3.15 -1.43
N SER A 36 13.68 3.06 -0.57
CA SER A 36 15.05 2.73 -0.97
C SER A 36 15.49 1.47 -0.27
N LEU A 37 15.79 0.43 -1.04
CA LEU A 37 16.36 -0.83 -0.55
C LEU A 37 17.83 -0.86 -0.93
N ILE A 38 18.70 -1.03 0.06
CA ILE A 38 20.15 -1.13 -0.14
C ILE A 38 20.57 -2.54 0.25
N LYS A 39 21.30 -3.22 -0.63
CA LYS A 39 21.90 -4.55 -0.41
C LYS A 39 23.36 -4.50 -0.88
N GLU A 40 24.17 -5.50 -0.53
CA GLU A 40 25.57 -5.54 -0.96
C GLU A 40 25.75 -5.39 -2.48
N ARG A 41 24.81 -5.91 -3.27
CA ARG A 41 24.81 -5.87 -4.75
C ARG A 41 24.34 -4.56 -5.38
N GLY A 42 23.88 -3.58 -4.58
CA GLY A 42 23.48 -2.27 -5.08
C GLY A 42 22.30 -1.63 -4.35
N LYS A 43 21.55 -0.80 -5.06
CA LYS A 43 20.42 -0.05 -4.52
C LYS A 43 19.20 -0.14 -5.44
N LEU A 44 18.03 -0.40 -4.89
CA LEU A 44 16.77 -0.23 -5.57
C LEU A 44 16.03 0.98 -5.01
N SER A 45 15.75 1.98 -5.85
CA SER A 45 14.95 3.15 -5.49
C SER A 45 13.59 3.08 -6.19
N LEU A 46 12.51 3.08 -5.41
CA LEU A 46 11.14 2.91 -5.88
C LEU A 46 10.25 4.08 -5.44
N ILE A 47 9.31 4.44 -6.30
CA ILE A 47 8.12 5.17 -5.94
C ILE A 47 6.95 4.21 -6.11
N THR A 48 6.15 4.08 -5.06
CA THR A 48 4.95 3.25 -5.07
C THR A 48 3.72 4.10 -4.92
N GLY A 49 2.74 3.94 -5.81
CA GLY A 49 1.41 4.52 -5.67
C GLY A 49 0.40 3.43 -5.40
N GLN A 50 -0.38 3.55 -4.32
CA GLN A 50 -1.41 2.58 -3.96
C GLN A 50 -2.77 3.22 -3.81
N LYS A 51 -3.81 2.50 -4.24
CA LYS A 51 -5.22 2.82 -4.01
C LYS A 51 -5.95 1.57 -3.59
N MET A 52 -6.80 1.68 -2.58
CA MET A 52 -7.54 0.55 -2.02
C MET A 52 -8.95 0.99 -1.67
N LYS A 53 -9.94 0.15 -2.00
CA LYS A 53 -11.34 0.40 -1.70
C LYS A 53 -12.12 -0.92 -1.70
N ASP A 54 -12.96 -1.11 -0.68
CA ASP A 54 -13.93 -2.21 -0.60
C ASP A 54 -13.34 -3.61 -0.91
N GLY A 55 -12.19 -3.94 -0.31
CA GLY A 55 -11.53 -5.24 -0.47
C GLY A 55 -10.73 -5.40 -1.77
N LYS A 56 -10.63 -4.37 -2.61
CA LYS A 56 -9.81 -4.36 -3.83
C LYS A 56 -8.78 -3.26 -3.82
N GLY A 57 -7.61 -3.53 -4.36
CA GLY A 57 -6.53 -2.57 -4.43
C GLY A 57 -5.75 -2.63 -5.73
N MET A 58 -5.01 -1.55 -5.96
CA MET A 58 -4.05 -1.43 -7.03
C MET A 58 -2.81 -0.77 -6.48
N VAL A 59 -1.63 -1.30 -6.82
CA VAL A 59 -0.34 -0.68 -6.53
C VAL A 59 0.49 -0.60 -7.81
N THR A 60 1.07 0.56 -8.05
CA THR A 60 2.08 0.77 -9.09
C THR A 60 3.44 0.89 -8.42
N LEU A 61 4.47 0.27 -9.01
CA LEU A 61 5.86 0.45 -8.62
C LEU A 61 6.62 0.96 -9.83
N VAL A 62 7.33 2.07 -9.65
CA VAL A 62 8.21 2.64 -10.68
C VAL A 62 9.52 2.99 -10.01
N GLY A 63 10.64 2.62 -10.63
CA GLY A 63 11.93 2.92 -10.03
C GLY A 63 13.14 2.47 -10.83
N THR A 64 14.29 2.60 -10.19
CA THR A 64 15.60 2.32 -10.78
C THR A 64 16.39 1.41 -9.85
N LEU A 65 16.86 0.30 -10.41
CA LEU A 65 17.87 -0.57 -9.84
C LEU A 65 19.26 -0.06 -10.26
N TYR A 66 20.08 0.26 -9.28
CA TYR A 66 21.49 0.62 -9.43
C TYR A 66 22.34 -0.57 -9.02
N ARG A 67 23.14 -1.10 -9.93
CA ARG A 67 24.08 -2.20 -9.68
C ARG A 67 25.47 -1.66 -9.34
N ASN A 68 26.30 -2.49 -8.72
CA ASN A 68 27.67 -2.10 -8.33
C ASN A 68 28.60 -1.85 -9.52
N ASP A 69 28.33 -2.47 -10.66
CA ASP A 69 29.08 -2.24 -11.92
C ASP A 69 28.73 -0.89 -12.59
N GLY A 70 27.86 -0.09 -11.96
CA GLY A 70 27.39 1.20 -12.47
C GLY A 70 26.21 1.09 -13.44
N SER A 71 25.84 -0.12 -13.87
CA SER A 71 24.68 -0.34 -14.73
C SER A 71 23.38 -0.04 -13.99
N ARG A 72 22.36 0.31 -14.78
CA ARG A 72 21.02 0.64 -14.27
C ARG A 72 19.97 -0.15 -15.02
N ALA A 73 18.91 -0.51 -14.32
CA ALA A 73 17.70 -1.07 -14.91
C ALA A 73 16.47 -0.44 -14.28
N HIS A 74 15.39 -0.42 -15.04
CA HIS A 74 14.12 0.20 -14.64
C HIS A 74 13.13 -0.88 -14.27
N ILE A 75 12.43 -0.69 -13.17
CA ILE A 75 11.32 -1.53 -12.77
C ILE A 75 10.05 -0.71 -12.87
N SER A 76 9.05 -1.23 -13.60
CA SER A 76 7.78 -0.55 -13.81
C SER A 76 6.67 -1.58 -13.89
N ARG A 77 5.86 -1.67 -12.84
CA ARG A 77 4.80 -2.69 -12.73
C ARG A 77 3.53 -2.12 -12.13
N LYS A 78 2.41 -2.71 -12.52
CA LYS A 78 1.08 -2.46 -11.93
C LYS A 78 0.50 -3.78 -11.44
N ILE A 79 0.08 -3.79 -10.19
CA ILE A 79 -0.50 -4.95 -9.54
C ILE A 79 -1.92 -4.60 -9.15
N VAL A 80 -2.87 -5.46 -9.54
CA VAL A 80 -4.23 -5.45 -9.01
C VAL A 80 -4.33 -6.59 -8.02
N PHE A 81 -4.94 -6.34 -6.87
CA PHE A 81 -5.02 -7.31 -5.78
C PHE A 81 -6.35 -7.25 -5.06
N ASP A 82 -6.75 -8.38 -4.50
CA ASP A 82 -7.84 -8.46 -3.53
C ASP A 82 -7.24 -8.50 -2.12
N TYR A 83 -7.92 -7.92 -1.13
CA TYR A 83 -7.45 -7.92 0.24
C TYR A 83 -8.57 -8.13 1.25
N HIS A 84 -8.20 -8.68 2.40
CA HIS A 84 -9.09 -8.81 3.54
C HIS A 84 -8.33 -8.50 4.83
N TYR A 85 -9.06 -8.00 5.84
CA TYR A 85 -8.52 -7.75 7.16
C TYR A 85 -8.51 -9.03 7.99
N ARG A 86 -7.43 -9.26 8.73
CA ARG A 86 -7.24 -10.33 9.71
C ARG A 86 -6.76 -9.67 11.01
N TYR A 87 -7.70 -9.31 11.88
CA TYR A 87 -7.41 -8.62 13.13
C TYR A 87 -6.58 -7.34 12.89
N ASP A 88 -5.30 -7.35 13.23
CA ASP A 88 -4.40 -6.19 13.22
C ASP A 88 -3.65 -5.98 11.91
N PHE A 89 -3.76 -6.92 10.96
CA PHE A 89 -3.08 -6.83 9.66
C PHE A 89 -4.00 -7.19 8.51
N MET A 90 -3.59 -6.79 7.32
CA MET A 90 -4.28 -7.08 6.07
C MET A 90 -3.51 -8.15 5.31
N ILE A 91 -4.24 -9.09 4.71
CA ILE A 91 -3.67 -10.01 3.73
C ILE A 91 -4.13 -9.56 2.35
N ALA A 92 -3.17 -9.23 1.49
CA ALA A 92 -3.40 -8.90 0.10
C ALA A 92 -2.90 -10.04 -0.78
N LYS A 93 -3.72 -10.43 -1.76
CA LYS A 93 -3.41 -11.46 -2.75
C LYS A 93 -3.38 -10.84 -4.15
N SER A 94 -2.25 -11.00 -4.82
CA SER A 94 -2.07 -10.50 -6.18
C SER A 94 -3.04 -11.21 -7.12
N ALA A 95 -3.91 -10.45 -7.78
CA ALA A 95 -4.84 -10.97 -8.78
C ALA A 95 -4.24 -10.90 -10.19
N SER A 96 -3.54 -9.81 -10.50
CA SER A 96 -2.77 -9.67 -11.73
C SER A 96 -1.53 -8.81 -11.52
N VAL A 97 -0.49 -9.12 -12.30
CA VAL A 97 0.76 -8.36 -12.37
C VAL A 97 0.99 -8.00 -13.83
N GLU A 98 1.02 -6.70 -14.12
CA GLU A 98 1.26 -6.14 -15.45
C GLU A 98 2.65 -5.49 -15.45
N VAL A 99 3.53 -5.96 -16.35
CA VAL A 99 4.83 -5.36 -16.63
C VAL A 99 4.63 -4.21 -17.62
N LEU A 100 5.03 -3.01 -17.24
CA LEU A 100 4.82 -1.80 -18.04
C LEU A 100 6.00 -1.59 -19.00
N SER A 101 5.80 -0.78 -20.04
CA SER A 101 6.74 -0.63 -21.19
C SER A 101 8.15 -0.17 -20.83
N GLU A 102 8.34 0.51 -19.70
CA GLU A 102 9.64 1.01 -19.25
C GLU A 102 10.44 -0.01 -18.41
N ASN A 103 9.88 -1.20 -18.17
CA ASN A 103 10.52 -2.20 -17.32
C ASN A 103 11.63 -2.96 -18.06
N THR A 104 12.84 -2.90 -17.53
CA THR A 104 14.01 -3.67 -18.01
C THR A 104 14.56 -4.66 -16.97
N VAL A 105 14.02 -4.66 -15.74
CA VAL A 105 14.35 -5.65 -14.70
C VAL A 105 13.59 -6.96 -14.94
N THR A 106 14.28 -8.10 -14.96
CA THR A 106 13.64 -9.42 -15.11
C THR A 106 12.90 -9.83 -13.85
N ASP A 107 12.03 -10.84 -13.93
CA ASP A 107 11.33 -11.35 -12.75
C ASP A 107 12.30 -12.01 -11.77
N GLU A 108 13.28 -12.76 -12.25
CA GLU A 108 14.33 -13.37 -11.43
C GLU A 108 15.14 -12.30 -10.68
N GLU A 109 15.47 -11.20 -11.35
CA GLU A 109 16.16 -10.09 -10.72
C GLU A 109 15.24 -9.35 -9.75
N ALA A 110 13.96 -9.15 -10.07
CA ALA A 110 13.03 -8.50 -9.15
C ALA A 110 12.80 -9.31 -7.87
N LYS A 111 12.73 -10.65 -7.94
CA LYS A 111 12.58 -11.55 -6.77
C LYS A 111 13.67 -11.36 -5.74
N GLN A 112 14.83 -10.89 -6.17
CA GLN A 112 15.95 -10.58 -5.31
C GLN A 112 15.75 -9.31 -4.48
N TRP A 113 14.78 -8.45 -4.82
CA TRP A 113 14.57 -7.15 -4.19
C TRP A 113 13.20 -7.00 -3.53
N ILE A 114 12.15 -7.54 -4.13
CA ILE A 114 10.76 -7.35 -3.69
C ILE A 114 10.05 -8.70 -3.56
N SER A 115 8.95 -8.72 -2.80
CA SER A 115 8.12 -9.92 -2.59
C SER A 115 7.52 -10.45 -3.90
N ASP A 116 7.27 -11.76 -3.95
CA ASP A 116 6.57 -12.45 -5.04
C ASP A 116 5.17 -11.88 -5.30
N PHE A 117 4.54 -11.24 -4.31
CA PHE A 117 3.30 -10.47 -4.50
C PHE A 117 3.36 -9.47 -5.68
N PHE A 118 4.54 -8.88 -5.92
CA PHE A 118 4.76 -7.90 -6.99
C PHE A 118 5.22 -8.51 -8.33
N ILE A 119 5.27 -9.84 -8.40
CA ILE A 119 5.93 -10.58 -9.49
C ILE A 119 5.00 -11.66 -10.04
N THR A 120 4.41 -12.46 -9.15
CA THR A 120 3.64 -13.66 -9.53
C THR A 120 2.19 -13.53 -9.04
N PRO A 121 1.19 -13.56 -9.95
CA PRO A 121 -0.21 -13.63 -9.58
C PRO A 121 -0.51 -14.81 -8.63
N GLY A 122 -1.43 -14.60 -7.71
CA GLY A 122 -1.79 -15.57 -6.66
C GLY A 122 -0.92 -15.50 -5.41
N SER A 123 0.22 -14.81 -5.44
CA SER A 123 1.08 -14.63 -4.28
C SER A 123 0.46 -13.67 -3.28
N GLU A 124 0.76 -13.86 -1.99
CA GLU A 124 0.20 -13.08 -0.89
C GLU A 124 1.25 -12.22 -0.19
N ILE A 125 0.81 -11.12 0.39
CA ILE A 125 1.62 -10.28 1.27
C ILE A 125 0.79 -9.81 2.47
N SER A 126 1.42 -9.77 3.63
CA SER A 126 0.84 -9.14 4.82
C SER A 126 1.20 -7.67 4.86
N ILE A 127 0.20 -6.80 5.04
CA ILE A 127 0.34 -5.35 5.11
C ILE A 127 -0.18 -4.86 6.46
N ILE A 128 0.60 -4.06 7.17
CA ILE A 128 0.22 -3.44 8.44
C ILE A 128 0.18 -1.92 8.24
N PHE A 129 -0.93 -1.30 8.62
CA PHE A 129 -1.12 0.15 8.59
C PHE A 129 -1.12 0.71 10.01
N ASN A 130 -0.03 1.38 10.40
CA ASN A 130 0.08 2.04 11.71
C ASN A 130 -0.14 3.54 11.56
N ARG A 131 -1.23 4.08 12.11
CA ARG A 131 -1.51 5.52 12.08
C ARG A 131 -0.54 6.25 13.01
N ILE A 132 0.15 7.26 12.49
CA ILE A 132 1.08 8.11 13.26
C ILE A 132 0.59 9.55 13.44
N SER A 133 -0.32 10.02 12.59
CA SER A 133 -0.97 11.33 12.73
C SER A 133 -2.41 11.31 12.19
N LEU A 134 -3.10 12.45 12.22
CA LEU A 134 -4.46 12.57 11.70
C LEU A 134 -4.60 12.00 10.27
N ASN A 135 -3.61 12.23 9.39
CA ASN A 135 -3.64 11.83 7.97
C ASN A 135 -2.33 11.15 7.52
N THR A 136 -1.62 10.49 8.44
CA THR A 136 -0.33 9.87 8.14
C THR A 136 -0.28 8.46 8.70
N TRP A 137 0.16 7.52 7.87
CA TRP A 137 0.27 6.10 8.19
C TRP A 137 1.65 5.58 7.83
N LEU A 138 2.20 4.75 8.70
CA LEU A 138 3.33 3.88 8.39
C LEU A 138 2.80 2.57 7.84
N ILE A 139 3.35 2.15 6.71
CA ILE A 139 2.96 0.92 6.03
C ILE A 139 4.13 -0.05 6.12
N PHE A 140 3.87 -1.21 6.71
CA PHE A 140 4.84 -2.30 6.78
C PHE A 140 4.36 -3.44 5.89
N THR A 141 5.29 -4.06 5.17
CA THR A 141 5.00 -5.25 4.37
C THR A 141 6.04 -6.31 4.69
N ASN A 142 5.67 -7.59 4.73
CA ASN A 142 6.66 -8.65 4.90
C ASN A 142 7.17 -9.09 3.50
N PRO A 143 8.49 -9.12 3.20
CA PRO A 143 9.66 -8.91 4.06
C PRO A 143 10.35 -7.55 3.87
N VAL A 144 9.62 -6.45 3.69
CA VAL A 144 10.21 -5.10 3.73
C VAL A 144 9.97 -4.46 5.10
N PRO A 145 10.81 -4.78 6.11
CA PRO A 145 10.94 -3.94 7.28
C PRO A 145 11.52 -2.59 6.85
N LEU A 146 11.12 -1.51 7.53
CA LEU A 146 11.69 -0.17 7.36
C LEU A 146 13.21 -0.11 7.70
N GLY A 147 13.78 -1.23 8.18
CA GLY A 147 15.20 -1.49 8.38
C GLY A 147 15.39 -2.78 9.20
N ILE A 148 16.50 -3.49 9.01
CA ILE A 148 16.98 -4.56 9.90
C ILE A 148 18.10 -3.95 10.74
N CYS A 149 18.01 -4.08 12.06
CA CYS A 149 19.05 -3.69 13.02
C CYS A 149 19.55 -4.96 13.71
N GLU A 150 20.85 -5.21 13.64
CA GLU A 150 21.52 -6.29 14.37
C GLU A 150 22.32 -5.67 15.52
N LYS A 151 22.44 -6.40 16.63
CA LYS A 151 23.25 -6.02 17.78
C LYS A 151 24.66 -6.58 17.63
#